data_AF-A0A956KUL3-F1
#
_entry.id   AF-A0A956KUL3-F1
#
_cell.length_a   1.000
_cell.length_b   1.000
_cell.length_c   1.000
_cell.angle_alpha   90.00
_cell.angle_beta   90.00
_cell.angle_gamma   90.00
#
_symmetry.space_group_name_H-M   'P 1'
#
loop_
_entity.id
_entity.type
_entity.pdbx_description
1 polymer ?
#
loop_
_entity_poly.entity_id
_entity_poly.type
_entity_poly.pdbx_seq_one_letter_code
_entity_poly.pdbx_strand_id
1 'polypeptide(L)'
;MDRHFIGHWALGMAFGVAAGAVACAPRSDSGGCAEDLDCARGDYCDTTARQCVAADLDTTATESPAEATFTDKIVPFHRGEICLPMEVQSGAGMPVLMRPCVHPCLAVSSFEFRHDFECVGSSCDALALMWMIASSDGTAGCPADAFGAFDQSQCVYDTEVEFTLATETSNGPIRGSMRLEVPFLSNADMAQIAANPEDHDTIEQLVHQYPEDDGRVPDGRSISILSSHPAPPTSCRDGACPCFPIGF
;
A
#
# COMPACT_ATOMS: atom_id res chain seq x y z
N MET A 1 33.19 -51.04 25.02
CA MET A 1 34.53 -50.45 25.24
C MET A 1 34.29 -49.11 25.92
N ASP A 2 33.83 -49.11 27.17
CA ASP A 2 34.66 -49.18 28.37
C ASP A 2 35.79 -48.14 28.36
N ARG A 3 35.61 -47.10 29.16
CA ARG A 3 36.65 -46.60 30.06
C ARG A 3 36.06 -45.71 31.16
N HIS A 4 35.88 -46.33 32.31
CA HIS A 4 35.86 -45.68 33.62
C HIS A 4 37.23 -45.06 33.94
N PHE A 5 37.21 -43.93 34.65
CA PHE A 5 38.29 -43.51 35.57
C PHE A 5 37.65 -43.00 36.87
N ILE A 6 38.21 -43.45 38.00
CA ILE A 6 37.79 -43.19 39.38
C ILE A 6 38.96 -42.53 40.13
N GLY A 7 38.67 -41.61 41.07
CA GLY A 7 39.54 -41.24 42.20
C GLY A 7 39.50 -39.74 42.54
N HIS A 8 38.58 -39.25 43.39
CA HIS A 8 38.67 -39.02 44.85
C HIS A 8 39.89 -38.21 45.34
N TRP A 9 39.65 -37.02 45.92
CA TRP A 9 40.06 -36.56 47.29
C TRP A 9 39.21 -35.32 47.69
N ALA A 10 39.00 -35.14 48.99
CA ALA A 10 37.96 -34.34 49.62
C ALA A 10 38.44 -33.02 50.29
N LEU A 11 37.47 -32.27 50.83
CA LEU A 11 37.53 -31.08 51.72
C LEU A 11 38.01 -29.78 51.05
N GLY A 12 37.35 -28.63 51.16
CA GLY A 12 36.21 -28.18 51.95
C GLY A 12 36.40 -26.68 52.21
N MET A 13 35.35 -25.87 52.05
CA MET A 13 35.06 -24.66 52.85
C MET A 13 33.91 -23.89 52.21
N ALA A 14 32.88 -23.65 53.02
CA ALA A 14 31.74 -22.81 52.73
C ALA A 14 32.10 -21.34 52.92
N PHE A 15 31.64 -20.48 52.01
CA PHE A 15 31.24 -19.07 52.19
C PHE A 15 30.50 -18.75 50.88
N GLY A 16 29.20 -18.48 50.87
CA GLY A 16 28.65 -17.19 51.26
C GLY A 16 27.83 -16.67 50.07
N VAL A 17 26.53 -16.61 50.30
CA VAL A 17 25.43 -16.04 49.50
C VAL A 17 25.84 -14.95 48.50
N ALA A 18 25.50 -15.14 47.23
CA ALA A 18 25.04 -14.06 46.37
C ALA A 18 23.97 -14.62 45.43
N ALA A 19 22.71 -14.32 45.75
CA ALA A 19 21.60 -14.43 44.82
C ALA A 19 21.87 -13.46 43.67
N GLY A 20 22.54 -13.95 42.63
CA GLY A 20 22.60 -13.28 41.34
C GLY A 20 21.24 -13.40 40.71
N ALA A 21 20.42 -12.37 40.88
CA ALA A 21 19.29 -12.11 40.01
C ALA A 21 19.78 -12.33 38.58
N VAL A 22 19.16 -13.27 37.86
CA VAL A 22 19.13 -13.20 36.40
C VAL A 22 18.29 -11.96 36.11
N ALA A 23 18.93 -10.79 36.23
CA ALA A 23 18.43 -9.60 35.60
C ALA A 23 18.26 -10.02 34.15
N CYS A 24 17.02 -10.00 33.67
CA CYS A 24 16.78 -9.64 32.28
C CYS A 24 17.57 -8.35 32.08
N ALA A 25 18.82 -8.48 31.64
CA ALA A 25 19.54 -7.38 31.08
C ALA A 25 18.60 -6.82 30.02
N PRO A 26 18.32 -5.51 30.00
CA PRO A 26 17.63 -4.94 28.86
C PRO A 26 18.38 -5.45 27.64
N ARG A 27 17.66 -6.08 26.70
CA ARG A 27 18.20 -6.22 25.35
C ARG A 27 18.73 -4.83 25.03
N SER A 28 20.03 -4.75 24.76
CA SER A 28 20.59 -3.55 24.15
C SER A 28 19.64 -3.21 23.01
N ASP A 29 18.94 -2.09 23.13
CA ASP A 29 18.14 -1.45 22.08
C ASP A 29 19.08 -0.98 20.96
N SER A 30 19.90 -1.87 20.43
CA SER A 30 20.47 -1.72 19.10
C SER A 30 19.44 -2.34 18.14
N GLY A 31 18.28 -1.69 18.06
CA GLY A 31 17.23 -1.96 17.07
C GLY A 31 17.73 -1.56 15.70
N GLY A 32 18.66 -2.35 15.16
CA GLY A 32 19.23 -2.13 13.85
C GLY A 32 18.75 -3.15 12.83
N CYS A 33 18.55 -2.69 11.60
CA CYS A 33 18.55 -3.55 10.42
C CYS A 33 19.91 -4.27 10.37
N ALA A 34 19.93 -5.55 10.74
CA ALA A 34 21.01 -6.43 10.34
C ALA A 34 20.88 -6.68 8.83
N GLU A 35 21.91 -7.22 8.17
CA GLU A 35 21.88 -7.57 6.74
C GLU A 35 20.69 -8.47 6.35
N ASP A 36 20.01 -9.07 7.34
CA ASP A 36 18.89 -10.00 7.19
C ASP A 36 17.54 -9.51 7.79
N LEU A 37 17.42 -8.23 8.20
CA LEU A 37 16.18 -7.68 8.75
C LEU A 37 15.66 -6.55 7.87
N ASP A 38 14.58 -6.83 7.15
CA ASP A 38 13.89 -5.86 6.30
C ASP A 38 13.30 -4.74 7.16
N CYS A 39 13.54 -3.50 6.73
CA CYS A 39 12.91 -2.34 7.34
C CYS A 39 11.41 -2.32 7.03
N ALA A 40 10.65 -1.54 7.80
CA ALA A 40 9.25 -1.32 7.48
C ALA A 40 9.09 -0.70 6.09
N ARG A 41 7.93 -0.88 5.47
CA ARG A 41 7.59 -0.25 4.20
C ARG A 41 7.81 1.27 4.28
N GLY A 42 8.47 1.86 3.29
CA GLY A 42 8.84 3.27 3.29
C GLY A 42 10.12 3.65 4.04
N ASP A 43 10.76 2.70 4.73
CA ASP A 43 12.05 2.90 5.38
C ASP A 43 13.18 2.26 4.57
N TYR A 44 14.39 2.81 4.68
CA TYR A 44 15.61 2.18 4.20
C TYR A 44 16.59 1.93 5.35
N CYS A 45 17.45 0.94 5.18
CA CYS A 45 18.51 0.66 6.15
C CYS A 45 19.67 1.65 5.97
N ASP A 46 19.85 2.58 6.92
CA ASP A 46 21.09 3.31 7.05
C ASP A 46 22.16 2.35 7.57
N THR A 47 23.00 1.86 6.66
CA THR A 47 24.07 0.89 6.96
C THR A 47 25.17 1.47 7.86
N THR A 48 25.31 2.80 7.94
CA THR A 48 26.29 3.48 8.79
C THR A 48 25.78 3.56 10.22
N ALA A 49 24.52 3.96 10.41
CA ALA A 49 23.87 4.00 11.72
C ALA A 49 23.36 2.63 12.19
N ARG A 50 23.24 1.66 11.26
CA ARG A 50 22.53 0.38 11.42
C ARG A 50 21.14 0.62 11.97
N GLN A 51 20.36 1.47 11.32
CA GLN A 51 19.01 1.83 11.74
C GLN A 51 18.10 1.93 10.52
N CYS A 52 16.84 1.56 10.67
CA CYS A 52 15.82 1.87 9.67
C CYS A 52 15.48 3.36 9.79
N VAL A 53 15.56 4.05 8.67
CA VAL A 53 15.29 5.49 8.57
C VAL A 53 14.23 5.66 7.48
N ALA A 54 13.22 6.46 7.76
CA ALA A 54 12.21 6.82 6.78
C ALA A 54 12.87 7.39 5.52
N ALA A 55 12.47 6.90 4.36
CA ALA A 55 12.88 7.47 3.09
C ALA A 55 12.35 8.91 3.00
N ASP A 56 13.23 9.85 2.68
CA ASP A 56 12.84 11.24 2.41
C ASP A 56 12.24 11.31 1.00
N LEU A 57 10.99 10.87 0.90
CA LEU A 57 10.21 10.86 -0.33
C LEU A 57 9.12 11.92 -0.23
N ASP A 58 9.06 12.80 -1.23
CA ASP A 58 7.95 13.73 -1.36
C ASP A 58 6.71 12.98 -1.85
N THR A 59 5.81 12.66 -0.93
CA THR A 59 4.49 12.07 -1.20
C THR A 59 3.40 13.12 -1.39
N THR A 60 3.76 14.41 -1.29
CA THR A 60 2.83 15.54 -1.31
C THR A 60 2.83 16.27 -2.64
N ALA A 61 3.92 16.20 -3.40
CA ALA A 61 4.03 16.79 -4.72
C ALA A 61 4.48 15.76 -5.77
N THR A 62 3.81 15.83 -6.91
CA THR A 62 4.19 15.10 -8.10
C THR A 62 5.21 15.93 -8.85
N GLU A 63 6.14 15.29 -9.57
CA GLU A 63 6.93 16.01 -10.56
C GLU A 63 5.98 16.81 -11.47
N SER A 64 6.16 18.13 -11.51
CA SER A 64 5.36 19.06 -12.31
C SER A 64 6.01 19.23 -13.67
N PRO A 65 5.50 18.60 -14.75
CA PRO A 65 6.04 18.85 -16.09
C PRO A 65 5.88 20.33 -16.45
N ALA A 66 6.78 20.86 -17.29
CA ALA A 66 6.61 22.20 -17.82
C ALA A 66 5.30 22.30 -18.62
N GLU A 67 4.63 23.46 -18.52
CA GLU A 67 3.25 23.75 -18.96
C GLU A 67 2.87 23.33 -20.40
N ALA A 68 3.86 23.04 -21.26
CA ALA A 68 3.67 22.73 -22.68
C ALA A 68 3.87 21.24 -23.04
N THR A 69 4.13 20.34 -22.08
CA THR A 69 4.63 18.98 -22.37
C THR A 69 3.76 17.85 -21.82
N PHE A 70 2.49 18.13 -21.59
CA PHE A 70 1.57 17.21 -20.91
C PHE A 70 0.96 16.14 -21.81
N THR A 71 1.08 16.26 -23.13
CA THR A 71 0.57 15.25 -24.07
C THR A 71 1.22 13.89 -23.84
N ASP A 72 0.40 12.84 -23.81
CA ASP A 72 0.80 11.44 -23.63
C ASP A 72 1.55 11.16 -22.31
N LYS A 73 1.37 12.03 -21.31
CA LYS A 73 1.92 11.82 -19.97
C LYS A 73 1.03 10.89 -19.16
N ILE A 74 1.69 9.99 -18.45
CA ILE A 74 1.06 9.12 -17.46
C ILE A 74 0.81 9.94 -16.19
N VAL A 75 -0.44 9.89 -15.73
CA VAL A 75 -0.92 10.57 -14.52
C VAL A 75 -1.51 9.52 -13.60
N PRO A 76 -0.84 9.17 -12.48
CA PRO A 76 -1.41 8.20 -11.57
C PRO A 76 -2.58 8.79 -10.77
N PHE A 77 -3.35 7.91 -10.14
CA PHE A 77 -4.33 8.30 -9.14
C PHE A 77 -3.62 8.84 -7.90
N HIS A 78 -3.51 10.16 -7.80
CA HIS A 78 -2.95 10.82 -6.63
C HIS A 78 -3.99 11.03 -5.54
N ARG A 79 -5.14 11.58 -5.94
CA ARG A 79 -6.22 12.00 -5.06
C ARG A 79 -7.56 11.72 -5.72
N GLY A 80 -8.59 11.52 -4.93
CA GLY A 80 -9.95 11.40 -5.44
C GLY A 80 -10.85 10.60 -4.50
N GLU A 81 -11.78 9.87 -5.09
CA GLU A 81 -12.70 9.03 -4.34
C GLU A 81 -12.63 7.58 -4.80
N ILE A 82 -12.79 6.67 -3.85
CA ILE A 82 -13.03 5.26 -4.11
C ILE A 82 -14.35 4.86 -3.46
N CYS A 83 -15.23 4.24 -4.24
CA CYS A 83 -16.53 3.78 -3.78
C CYS A 83 -16.59 2.26 -3.82
N LEU A 84 -16.90 1.65 -2.67
CA LEU A 84 -16.96 0.20 -2.50
C LEU A 84 -17.83 -0.18 -1.29
N PRO A 85 -18.43 -1.38 -1.27
CA PRO A 85 -19.07 -1.89 -0.06
C PRO A 85 -18.03 -2.29 1.00
N MET A 86 -18.27 -1.96 2.27
CA MET A 86 -17.40 -2.35 3.39
C MET A 86 -17.78 -3.69 4.02
N GLU A 87 -18.92 -4.26 3.64
CA GLU A 87 -19.38 -5.59 4.03
C GLU A 87 -19.76 -6.36 2.75
N VAL A 88 -19.06 -7.46 2.50
CA VAL A 88 -19.20 -8.24 1.26
C VAL A 88 -19.49 -9.71 1.56
N GLN A 89 -20.39 -10.29 0.77
CA GLN A 89 -20.63 -11.73 0.80
C GLN A 89 -19.41 -12.50 0.26
N SER A 90 -18.89 -13.43 1.07
CA SER A 90 -17.81 -14.34 0.68
C SER A 90 -18.09 -15.05 -0.66
N GLY A 91 -17.16 -14.95 -1.61
CA GLY A 91 -17.26 -15.54 -2.96
C GLY A 91 -18.05 -14.70 -3.97
N ALA A 92 -18.56 -13.52 -3.59
CA ALA A 92 -19.17 -12.58 -4.52
C ALA A 92 -18.11 -11.62 -5.10
N GLY A 93 -18.29 -11.17 -6.33
CA GLY A 93 -17.49 -10.08 -6.89
C GLY A 93 -17.83 -8.77 -6.19
N MET A 94 -16.82 -8.05 -5.70
CA MET A 94 -16.98 -6.74 -5.07
C MET A 94 -16.77 -5.63 -6.12
N PRO A 95 -17.78 -4.81 -6.44
CA PRO A 95 -17.55 -3.65 -7.30
C PRO A 95 -16.70 -2.61 -6.56
N VAL A 96 -15.76 -2.02 -7.28
CA VAL A 96 -14.95 -0.89 -6.84
C VAL A 96 -14.98 0.16 -7.93
N LEU A 97 -15.39 1.38 -7.58
CA LEU A 97 -15.42 2.53 -8.47
C LEU A 97 -14.38 3.54 -8.02
N MET A 98 -13.40 3.83 -8.85
CA MET A 98 -12.42 4.89 -8.65
C MET A 98 -12.80 6.13 -9.45
N ARG A 99 -12.78 7.29 -8.80
CA ARG A 99 -13.00 8.61 -9.40
C ARG A 99 -11.81 9.52 -9.06
N PRO A 100 -10.81 9.66 -9.94
CA PRO A 100 -9.70 10.57 -9.68
C PRO A 100 -10.21 12.01 -9.60
N CYS A 101 -9.64 12.78 -8.67
CA CYS A 101 -9.75 14.22 -8.67
C CYS A 101 -8.78 14.78 -9.71
N VAL A 102 -9.33 15.30 -10.81
CA VAL A 102 -8.54 15.86 -11.92
C VAL A 102 -8.77 17.35 -12.01
N HIS A 103 -7.71 18.12 -12.29
CA HIS A 103 -7.83 19.56 -12.51
C HIS A 103 -8.61 19.84 -13.82
N PRO A 104 -9.54 20.81 -13.86
CA PRO A 104 -10.45 21.04 -15.01
C PRO A 104 -9.74 21.41 -16.31
N CYS A 105 -8.49 21.84 -16.24
CA CYS A 105 -7.70 22.15 -17.43
C CYS A 105 -7.23 20.88 -18.16
N LEU A 106 -7.14 19.73 -17.46
CA LEU A 106 -6.63 18.48 -17.99
C LEU A 106 -7.71 17.75 -18.79
N ALA A 107 -7.33 17.31 -19.98
CA ALA A 107 -8.10 16.33 -20.73
C ALA A 107 -7.42 14.97 -20.62
N VAL A 108 -8.19 13.93 -20.37
CA VAL A 108 -7.71 12.54 -20.31
C VAL A 108 -8.16 11.82 -21.57
N SER A 109 -7.23 11.20 -22.30
CA SER A 109 -7.53 10.42 -23.51
C SER A 109 -8.00 9.01 -23.20
N SER A 110 -7.42 8.40 -22.17
CA SER A 110 -7.67 7.03 -21.75
C SER A 110 -7.21 6.81 -20.31
N PHE A 111 -7.65 5.70 -19.72
CA PHE A 111 -7.22 5.24 -18.42
C PHE A 111 -6.88 3.76 -18.50
N GLU A 112 -6.08 3.32 -17.56
CA GLU A 112 -5.82 1.92 -17.26
C GLU A 112 -5.86 1.72 -15.74
N PHE A 113 -6.11 0.49 -15.34
CA PHE A 113 -6.16 0.11 -13.93
C PHE A 113 -5.55 -1.25 -13.73
N ARG A 114 -5.05 -1.47 -12.52
CA ARG A 114 -4.58 -2.75 -12.01
C ARG A 114 -5.10 -2.95 -10.61
N HIS A 115 -5.30 -4.20 -10.25
CA HIS A 115 -5.50 -4.57 -8.87
C HIS A 115 -4.87 -5.92 -8.63
N ASP A 116 -4.45 -6.13 -7.40
CA ASP A 116 -3.93 -7.41 -6.93
C ASP A 116 -4.34 -7.61 -5.48
N PHE A 117 -4.29 -8.85 -5.01
CA PHE A 117 -4.47 -9.15 -3.59
C PHE A 117 -3.71 -10.41 -3.19
N GLU A 118 -3.17 -10.39 -1.99
CA GLU A 118 -2.57 -11.54 -1.33
C GLU A 118 -3.32 -11.83 -0.03
N CYS A 119 -3.44 -13.11 0.34
CA CYS A 119 -4.10 -13.51 1.58
C CYS A 119 -3.21 -14.38 2.45
N VAL A 120 -3.05 -13.99 3.71
CA VAL A 120 -2.42 -14.78 4.77
C VAL A 120 -3.47 -15.16 5.80
N GLY A 121 -3.88 -16.44 5.80
CA GLY A 121 -4.93 -16.92 6.70
C GLY A 121 -6.30 -16.32 6.36
N SER A 122 -6.86 -15.52 7.26
CA SER A 122 -8.15 -14.83 7.08
C SER A 122 -8.01 -13.34 6.77
N SER A 123 -6.79 -12.87 6.54
CA SER A 123 -6.51 -11.46 6.25
C SER A 123 -5.90 -11.37 4.86
N CYS A 124 -6.40 -10.44 4.06
CA CYS A 124 -5.88 -10.15 2.74
C CYS A 124 -5.48 -8.69 2.65
N ASP A 125 -4.39 -8.43 1.96
CA ASP A 125 -3.98 -7.09 1.55
C ASP A 125 -4.21 -6.99 0.04
N ALA A 126 -4.86 -5.91 -0.37
CA ALA A 126 -5.24 -5.66 -1.75
C ALA A 126 -4.74 -4.29 -2.17
N LEU A 127 -4.35 -4.17 -3.43
CA LEU A 127 -3.86 -2.96 -4.04
C LEU A 127 -4.78 -2.60 -5.20
N ALA A 128 -5.11 -1.33 -5.34
CA ALA A 128 -5.78 -0.78 -6.51
C ALA A 128 -4.94 0.37 -7.09
N LEU A 129 -4.54 0.20 -8.34
CA LEU A 129 -3.78 1.17 -9.11
C LEU A 129 -4.63 1.66 -10.27
N MET A 130 -4.57 2.96 -10.52
CA MET A 130 -5.19 3.57 -11.68
C MET A 130 -4.24 4.64 -12.22
N TRP A 131 -4.16 4.73 -13.55
CA TRP A 131 -3.49 5.82 -14.22
C TRP A 131 -4.26 6.27 -15.44
N MET A 132 -4.02 7.52 -15.79
CA MET A 132 -4.64 8.24 -16.89
C MET A 132 -3.55 8.66 -17.87
N ILE A 133 -3.92 8.76 -19.14
CA ILE A 133 -3.06 9.31 -20.19
C ILE A 133 -3.62 10.69 -20.54
N ALA A 134 -2.81 11.73 -20.37
CA ALA A 134 -3.20 13.09 -20.69
C ALA A 134 -3.28 13.31 -22.21
N SER A 135 -4.43 13.82 -22.68
CA SER A 135 -4.69 14.15 -24.09
C SER A 135 -4.04 15.47 -24.47
N SER A 136 -3.64 15.62 -25.74
CA SER A 136 -3.14 16.89 -26.30
C SER A 136 -4.13 18.06 -26.18
N ASP A 137 -5.43 17.77 -26.11
CA ASP A 137 -6.50 18.77 -26.21
C ASP A 137 -6.70 19.60 -24.93
N GLY A 138 -6.16 19.13 -23.79
CA GLY A 138 -6.29 19.76 -22.47
C GLY A 138 -4.96 20.11 -21.83
N THR A 139 -4.00 20.63 -22.61
CA THR A 139 -2.63 20.87 -22.12
C THR A 139 -2.18 22.32 -22.24
N ALA A 140 -2.80 23.12 -23.10
CA ALA A 140 -2.41 24.51 -23.29
C ALA A 140 -2.78 25.37 -22.06
N GLY A 141 -1.78 25.77 -21.29
CA GLY A 141 -1.95 26.68 -20.14
C GLY A 141 -2.43 26.02 -18.85
N CYS A 142 -2.27 24.69 -18.72
CA CYS A 142 -2.42 24.03 -17.45
C CYS A 142 -1.30 24.44 -16.49
N PRO A 143 -1.60 24.81 -15.23
CA PRO A 143 -0.57 25.12 -14.27
C PRO A 143 0.21 23.85 -13.92
N ALA A 144 1.47 24.02 -13.53
CA ALA A 144 2.39 22.91 -13.29
C ALA A 144 1.91 21.96 -12.17
N ASP A 145 1.10 22.46 -11.23
CA ASP A 145 0.51 21.72 -10.11
C ASP A 145 -0.80 20.98 -10.45
N ALA A 146 -1.34 21.14 -11.68
CA ALA A 146 -2.56 20.49 -12.13
C ALA A 146 -2.50 18.94 -12.07
N PHE A 147 -1.29 18.37 -12.09
CA PHE A 147 -1.04 16.93 -12.04
C PHE A 147 -0.79 16.38 -10.63
N GLY A 148 -0.74 17.26 -9.61
CA GLY A 148 -0.37 16.90 -8.25
C GLY A 148 -1.29 17.50 -7.21
N ALA A 149 -0.88 18.64 -6.64
CA ALA A 149 -1.36 19.16 -5.36
C ALA A 149 -2.21 20.45 -5.46
N PHE A 150 -2.97 20.63 -6.55
CA PHE A 150 -3.94 21.73 -6.68
C PHE A 150 -5.06 21.69 -5.61
N ASP A 151 -5.79 22.78 -5.44
CA ASP A 151 -6.82 22.91 -4.39
C ASP A 151 -7.99 21.94 -4.63
N GLN A 152 -8.44 21.23 -3.58
CA GLN A 152 -9.53 20.25 -3.67
C GLN A 152 -10.83 20.82 -4.23
N SER A 153 -11.10 22.12 -4.04
CA SER A 153 -12.28 22.79 -4.61
C SER A 153 -12.27 22.84 -6.14
N GLN A 154 -11.13 22.59 -6.77
CA GLN A 154 -10.99 22.50 -8.22
C GLN A 154 -11.10 21.06 -8.74
N CYS A 155 -11.35 20.05 -7.88
CA CYS A 155 -11.51 18.67 -8.31
C CYS A 155 -12.69 18.51 -9.27
N VAL A 156 -12.43 17.91 -10.43
CA VAL A 156 -13.45 17.38 -11.34
C VAL A 156 -13.36 15.86 -11.35
N TYR A 157 -14.52 15.20 -11.25
CA TYR A 157 -14.67 13.74 -11.12
C TYR A 157 -15.34 13.12 -12.36
N ASP A 158 -15.02 13.62 -13.55
CA ASP A 158 -15.65 13.18 -14.81
C ASP A 158 -15.11 11.84 -15.33
N THR A 159 -13.98 11.38 -14.77
CA THR A 159 -13.42 10.06 -15.08
C THR A 159 -13.90 9.05 -14.04
N GLU A 160 -14.56 7.99 -14.49
CA GLU A 160 -15.04 6.91 -13.64
C GLU A 160 -14.51 5.57 -14.13
N VAL A 161 -13.80 4.86 -13.26
CA VAL A 161 -13.26 3.52 -13.55
C VAL A 161 -13.85 2.53 -12.57
N GLU A 162 -14.61 1.57 -13.09
CA GLU A 162 -15.20 0.52 -12.27
C GLU A 162 -14.59 -0.83 -12.63
N PHE A 163 -14.23 -1.60 -11.60
CA PHE A 163 -13.74 -2.95 -11.71
C PHE A 163 -14.32 -3.82 -10.60
N THR A 164 -14.13 -5.13 -10.72
CA THR A 164 -14.57 -6.10 -9.74
C THR A 164 -13.37 -6.72 -9.06
N LEU A 165 -13.26 -6.56 -7.74
CA LEU A 165 -12.33 -7.32 -6.93
C LEU A 165 -12.91 -8.71 -6.62
N ALA A 166 -12.12 -9.74 -6.87
CA ALA A 166 -12.49 -11.10 -6.50
C ALA A 166 -12.45 -11.27 -4.98
N THR A 167 -13.45 -11.96 -4.42
CA THR A 167 -13.42 -12.41 -3.02
C THR A 167 -13.28 -13.93 -2.92
N GLU A 168 -12.60 -14.52 -3.89
CA GLU A 168 -12.29 -15.93 -3.99
C GLU A 168 -10.85 -16.15 -4.46
N THR A 169 -10.25 -17.24 -3.98
CA THR A 169 -8.94 -17.72 -4.42
C THR A 169 -9.11 -19.07 -5.13
N SER A 170 -8.02 -19.60 -5.68
CA SER A 170 -7.99 -20.98 -6.18
C SER A 170 -8.38 -22.04 -5.13
N ASN A 171 -8.29 -21.70 -3.84
CA ASN A 171 -8.63 -22.57 -2.72
C ASN A 171 -10.07 -22.38 -2.21
N GLY A 172 -10.84 -21.47 -2.82
CA GLY A 172 -12.23 -21.20 -2.50
C GLY A 172 -12.50 -19.76 -2.00
N PRO A 173 -13.72 -19.48 -1.54
CA PRO A 173 -14.14 -18.15 -1.09
C PRO A 173 -13.33 -17.63 0.09
N ILE A 174 -12.91 -16.37 0.02
CA ILE A 174 -12.23 -15.67 1.11
C ILE A 174 -13.21 -15.47 2.28
N ARG A 175 -12.75 -15.68 3.51
CA ARG A 175 -13.51 -15.42 4.73
C ARG A 175 -12.64 -14.70 5.75
N GLY A 176 -13.00 -13.47 6.09
CA GLY A 176 -12.25 -12.64 7.02
C GLY A 176 -12.23 -11.18 6.58
N SER A 177 -11.05 -10.57 6.49
CA SER A 177 -10.89 -9.14 6.21
C SER A 177 -9.98 -8.88 5.02
N MET A 178 -10.27 -7.85 4.23
CA MET A 178 -9.41 -7.36 3.15
C MET A 178 -9.08 -5.89 3.38
N ARG A 179 -7.81 -5.53 3.46
CA ARG A 179 -7.36 -4.13 3.49
C ARG A 179 -7.03 -3.72 2.06
N LEU A 180 -7.85 -2.83 1.48
CA LEU A 180 -7.60 -2.29 0.15
C LEU A 180 -6.85 -0.96 0.27
N GLU A 181 -5.70 -0.85 -0.36
CA GLU A 181 -4.91 0.39 -0.44
C GLU A 181 -4.85 0.91 -1.88
N VAL A 182 -4.93 2.23 -2.02
CA VAL A 182 -4.59 2.96 -3.26
C VAL A 182 -3.25 3.67 -3.04
N PRO A 183 -2.11 2.97 -3.21
CA PRO A 183 -0.81 3.47 -2.79
C PRO A 183 -0.42 4.76 -3.52
N PHE A 184 0.40 5.59 -2.87
CA PHE A 184 1.05 6.70 -3.57
C PHE A 184 2.08 6.13 -4.54
N LEU A 185 2.10 6.66 -5.75
CA LEU A 185 3.11 6.38 -6.76
C LEU A 185 3.43 7.68 -7.48
N SER A 186 4.71 7.99 -7.65
CA SER A 186 5.10 9.15 -8.44
C SER A 186 4.75 8.95 -9.92
N ASN A 187 4.83 10.03 -10.69
CA ASN A 187 4.62 9.96 -12.15
C ASN A 187 5.66 9.04 -12.81
N ALA A 188 6.89 8.98 -12.27
CA ALA A 188 7.95 8.11 -12.78
C ALA A 188 7.66 6.64 -12.49
N ASP A 189 7.25 6.31 -11.26
CA ASP A 189 6.89 4.94 -10.89
C ASP A 189 5.73 4.45 -11.74
N MET A 190 4.70 5.28 -11.92
CA MET A 190 3.55 4.90 -12.73
C MET A 190 3.90 4.78 -14.21
N ALA A 191 4.82 5.60 -14.73
CA ALA A 191 5.32 5.42 -16.09
C ALA A 191 6.07 4.10 -16.26
N GLN A 192 6.81 3.66 -15.24
CA GLN A 192 7.48 2.35 -15.22
C GLN A 192 6.46 1.20 -15.19
N ILE A 193 5.43 1.29 -14.34
CA ILE A 193 4.35 0.30 -14.28
C ILE A 193 3.58 0.26 -15.60
N ALA A 194 3.20 1.40 -16.17
CA ALA A 194 2.49 1.48 -17.43
C ALA A 194 3.29 0.88 -18.61
N ALA A 195 4.62 0.90 -18.55
CA ALA A 195 5.47 0.27 -19.56
C ALA A 195 5.48 -1.27 -19.47
N ASN A 196 5.23 -1.85 -18.30
CA ASN A 196 5.13 -3.30 -18.09
C ASN A 196 4.11 -3.65 -16.98
N PRO A 197 2.79 -3.54 -17.26
CA PRO A 197 1.75 -3.64 -16.22
C PRO A 197 1.53 -5.06 -15.68
N GLU A 198 2.24 -6.06 -16.21
CA GLU A 198 2.22 -7.46 -15.75
C GLU A 198 3.41 -7.80 -14.84
N ASP A 199 4.31 -6.85 -14.59
CA ASP A 199 5.52 -7.05 -13.77
C ASP A 199 5.20 -6.88 -12.28
N HIS A 200 4.71 -7.95 -11.66
CA HIS A 200 4.20 -7.92 -10.28
C HIS A 200 5.33 -7.58 -9.29
N ASP A 201 6.52 -8.14 -9.48
CA ASP A 201 7.70 -7.86 -8.65
C ASP A 201 8.09 -6.37 -8.69
N THR A 202 8.07 -5.77 -9.89
CA THR A 202 8.36 -4.33 -10.04
C THR A 202 7.28 -3.48 -9.38
N ILE A 203 5.99 -3.84 -9.54
CA ILE A 203 4.88 -3.12 -8.91
C ILE A 203 5.02 -3.18 -7.39
N GLU A 204 5.25 -4.37 -6.82
CA GLU A 204 5.43 -4.55 -5.38
C GLU A 204 6.61 -3.73 -4.86
N GLN A 205 7.76 -3.77 -5.55
CA GLN A 205 8.95 -3.00 -5.18
C GLN A 205 8.67 -1.48 -5.15
N LEU A 206 7.99 -0.96 -6.18
CA LEU A 206 7.65 0.47 -6.27
C LEU A 206 6.62 0.89 -5.22
N VAL A 207 5.67 0.02 -4.87
CA VAL A 207 4.71 0.29 -3.79
C VAL A 207 5.42 0.27 -2.42
N HIS A 208 6.33 -0.68 -2.19
CA HIS A 208 7.01 -0.86 -0.92
C HIS A 208 8.02 0.25 -0.57
N GLN A 209 8.45 1.05 -1.55
CA GLN A 209 9.31 2.19 -1.29
C GLN A 209 8.59 3.33 -0.55
N TYR A 210 7.26 3.35 -0.56
CA TYR A 210 6.44 4.37 0.11
C TYR A 210 5.87 3.86 1.43
N PRO A 211 5.83 4.69 2.48
CA PRO A 211 5.22 4.30 3.75
C PRO A 211 3.74 3.98 3.56
N GLU A 212 3.22 3.09 4.39
CA GLU A 212 1.78 2.90 4.47
C GLU A 212 1.09 4.18 4.92
N ASP A 213 -0.06 4.47 4.31
CA ASP A 213 -0.85 5.67 4.59
C ASP A 213 -2.32 5.28 4.76
N ASP A 214 -2.85 5.44 5.98
CA ASP A 214 -4.26 5.17 6.26
C ASP A 214 -5.20 6.12 5.49
N GLY A 215 -4.72 7.29 5.06
CA GLY A 215 -5.43 8.20 4.14
C GLY A 215 -5.56 7.66 2.71
N ARG A 216 -4.92 6.52 2.43
CA ARG A 216 -5.00 5.76 1.18
C ARG A 216 -5.73 4.42 1.31
N VAL A 217 -6.29 4.17 2.49
CA VAL A 217 -7.19 3.04 2.77
C VAL A 217 -8.61 3.60 2.93
N PRO A 218 -9.62 3.05 2.22
CA PRO A 218 -11.00 3.51 2.37
C PRO A 218 -11.48 3.44 3.82
N ASP A 219 -11.88 4.58 4.39
CA ASP A 219 -12.28 4.72 5.82
C ASP A 219 -11.19 4.31 6.83
N GLY A 220 -9.93 4.14 6.40
CA GLY A 220 -8.84 3.62 7.22
C GLY A 220 -9.08 2.20 7.75
N ARG A 221 -9.96 1.41 7.10
CA ARG A 221 -10.47 0.15 7.63
C ARG A 221 -10.44 -0.98 6.62
N SER A 222 -10.33 -2.21 7.13
CA SER A 222 -10.51 -3.40 6.31
C SER A 222 -11.98 -3.66 5.98
N ILE A 223 -12.22 -4.11 4.76
CA ILE A 223 -13.50 -4.64 4.27
C ILE A 223 -13.75 -5.98 4.93
N SER A 224 -14.97 -6.20 5.42
CA SER A 224 -15.38 -7.45 6.06
C SER A 224 -16.01 -8.40 5.04
N ILE A 225 -15.47 -9.61 4.92
CA ILE A 225 -15.87 -10.63 3.94
C ILE A 225 -16.39 -11.87 4.68
N LEU A 226 -17.71 -12.02 4.76
CA LEU A 226 -18.38 -13.11 5.49
C LEU A 226 -19.52 -13.69 4.65
N SER A 227 -19.81 -14.99 4.83
CA SER A 227 -20.92 -15.63 4.11
C SER A 227 -22.31 -15.12 4.52
N SER A 228 -22.41 -14.49 5.69
CA SER A 228 -23.66 -13.92 6.24
C SER A 228 -23.96 -12.51 5.76
N HIS A 229 -23.01 -11.83 5.11
CA HIS A 229 -23.25 -10.51 4.54
C HIS A 229 -24.19 -10.57 3.33
N PRO A 230 -24.90 -9.47 3.03
CA PRO A 230 -25.64 -9.36 1.80
C PRO A 230 -24.71 -9.45 0.59
N ALA A 231 -25.25 -9.93 -0.53
CA ALA A 231 -24.56 -9.82 -1.81
C ALA A 231 -24.30 -8.33 -2.11
N PRO A 232 -23.09 -7.96 -2.57
CA PRO A 232 -22.81 -6.60 -2.97
C PRO A 232 -23.70 -6.19 -4.17
N PRO A 233 -23.89 -4.88 -4.39
CA PRO A 233 -24.51 -4.42 -5.63
C PRO A 233 -23.65 -4.84 -6.83
N THR A 234 -24.23 -4.81 -8.03
CA THR A 234 -23.49 -5.14 -9.27
C THR A 234 -22.55 -4.01 -9.73
N SER A 235 -22.73 -2.80 -9.19
CA SER A 235 -21.98 -1.60 -9.53
C SER A 235 -22.05 -0.62 -8.35
N CYS A 236 -21.03 0.21 -8.20
CA CYS A 236 -20.98 1.33 -7.27
C CYS A 236 -21.32 2.68 -7.91
N ARG A 237 -21.68 2.70 -9.21
CA ARG A 237 -22.21 3.89 -9.88
C ARG A 237 -23.54 4.33 -9.25
N ASP A 238 -23.92 5.58 -9.53
CA ASP A 238 -25.18 6.18 -9.09
C ASP A 238 -25.40 6.16 -7.56
N GLY A 239 -24.32 6.09 -6.78
CA GLY A 239 -24.36 6.13 -5.31
C GLY A 239 -24.77 4.81 -4.64
N ALA A 240 -24.66 3.67 -5.34
CA ALA A 240 -24.98 2.36 -4.78
C ALA A 240 -24.01 1.90 -3.67
N CYS A 241 -22.82 2.50 -3.59
CA CYS A 241 -21.81 2.25 -2.56
C CYS A 241 -21.42 3.54 -1.84
N PRO A 242 -20.96 3.47 -0.57
CA PRO A 242 -20.31 4.61 0.06
C PRO A 242 -19.00 4.94 -0.68
N CYS A 243 -18.67 6.23 -0.73
CA CYS A 243 -17.45 6.76 -1.36
C CYS A 243 -16.55 7.38 -0.29
N PHE A 244 -15.26 7.14 -0.40
CA PHE A 244 -14.25 7.56 0.56
C PHE A 244 -13.20 8.43 -0.12
N PRO A 245 -12.85 9.58 0.47
CA PRO A 245 -11.75 10.40 -0.04
C PRO A 245 -10.42 9.67 0.13
N ILE A 246 -9.54 9.80 -0.85
CA ILE A 246 -8.21 9.20 -0.88
C ILE A 246 -7.18 10.28 -1.19
N GLY A 247 -6.10 10.33 -0.40
CA GLY A 247 -4.94 11.19 -0.64
C GLY A 247 -5.17 12.69 -0.38
N PHE A 248 -6.18 13.06 0.41
CA PHE A 248 -6.44 14.45 0.81
C PHE A 248 -5.88 14.78 2.20
#